data_AF-A0A536DKK7-F1
#
_entry.id   AF-A0A536DKK7-F1
#
_cell.length_a   1.000
_cell.length_b   1.000
_cell.length_c   1.000
_cell.angle_alpha   90.00
_cell.angle_beta   90.00
_cell.angle_gamma   90.00
#
_symmetry.space_group_name_H-M   'P 1'
#
loop_
_entity.id
_entity.type
_entity.pdbx_description
1 polymer ?
#
loop_
_entity_poly.entity_id
_entity_poly.type
_entity_poly.pdbx_seq_one_letter_code
_entity_poly.pdbx_strand_id
1 'polypeptide(L)'
;PGHCDRLEDLSRLGLVRIASEYANIAEAFARSARLARYRVQPVGGAAEAYPPEDADCVIVAAAGGNQLREAGAQPLFKLFDSSAWLVANATALKTKNLSSVTGPLKSSATSTAAGNGFRLPGPLPRNAAERMPMSRDTLRLAVPDGHQQRHVVEALRAADLAFDGYGDGQTIRRPRSGVDRLDVKVIRPHDMPALVATGEVDLAITGRDCLLEHRYAFPSSPATELLDLQRGQYNLSAVVSEDLPATTIDEVLELWRGEGKPILRVAAEFPATADHYARSRHFWRYHVIPIAGASEGFVPEDADMLIEGTETGKTIAENRLKAIDLLYRSTTCLIGHRAPNLSEKRRRVYDHLLSALQPS
;
A
#
# COMPACT_ATOMS: atom_id res chain seq x y z
N PRO A 1 12.81 -16.48 -20.65
CA PRO A 1 12.89 -15.00 -20.79
C PRO A 1 13.69 -14.39 -19.63
N GLY A 2 14.90 -13.93 -19.93
CA GLY A 2 15.73 -12.99 -19.16
C GLY A 2 15.91 -13.27 -17.66
N HIS A 3 16.68 -14.28 -17.28
CA HIS A 3 17.32 -14.25 -15.97
C HIS A 3 18.31 -13.08 -15.95
N CYS A 4 18.05 -12.09 -15.10
CA CYS A 4 19.06 -11.10 -14.76
C CYS A 4 19.89 -11.71 -13.63
N ASP A 5 21.07 -12.24 -13.97
CA ASP A 5 21.97 -12.84 -12.99
C ASP A 5 22.97 -11.81 -12.45
N ARG A 6 23.17 -10.73 -13.21
CA ARG A 6 24.03 -9.60 -12.90
C ARG A 6 23.29 -8.29 -13.04
N LEU A 7 23.76 -7.27 -12.33
CA LEU A 7 23.15 -5.94 -12.36
C LEU A 7 23.10 -5.35 -13.77
N GLU A 8 24.14 -5.59 -14.58
CA GLU A 8 24.25 -5.10 -15.95
C GLU A 8 23.18 -5.69 -16.87
N ASP A 9 22.58 -6.84 -16.53
CA ASP A 9 21.53 -7.46 -17.34
C ASP A 9 20.26 -6.60 -17.38
N LEU A 10 20.00 -5.77 -16.36
CA LEU A 10 18.90 -4.81 -16.35
C LEU A 10 18.96 -3.83 -17.53
N SER A 11 20.18 -3.50 -17.98
CA SER A 11 20.38 -2.58 -19.11
C SER A 11 19.93 -3.15 -20.46
N ARG A 12 19.75 -4.47 -20.54
CA ARG A 12 19.24 -5.15 -21.74
C ARG A 12 17.71 -5.07 -21.85
N LEU A 13 17.03 -4.55 -20.83
CA LEU A 13 15.59 -4.41 -20.83
C LEU A 13 15.20 -3.04 -21.40
N GLY A 14 14.33 -3.03 -22.40
CA GLY A 14 13.80 -1.79 -23.00
C GLY A 14 12.92 -0.95 -22.06
N LEU A 15 12.40 -1.57 -21.00
CA LEU A 15 11.74 -0.94 -19.85
C LEU A 15 12.06 -1.80 -18.63
N VAL A 16 12.61 -1.21 -17.57
CA VAL A 16 12.86 -1.89 -16.30
C VAL A 16 11.71 -1.63 -15.34
N ARG A 17 10.99 -2.67 -14.93
CA ARG A 17 9.94 -2.59 -13.91
C ARG A 17 10.54 -2.94 -12.55
N ILE A 18 10.43 -2.03 -11.60
CA ILE A 18 11.01 -2.17 -10.26
C ILE A 18 9.86 -2.17 -9.25
N ALA A 19 9.71 -3.23 -8.45
CA ALA A 19 8.79 -3.20 -7.30
C ALA A 19 9.57 -2.97 -6.00
N SER A 20 9.07 -2.11 -5.10
CA SER A 20 9.77 -1.83 -3.84
C SER A 20 8.87 -1.24 -2.77
N GLU A 21 9.11 -1.66 -1.52
CA GLU A 21 8.62 -0.98 -0.30
C GLU A 21 9.30 0.37 -0.07
N TYR A 22 10.41 0.63 -0.77
CA TYR A 22 11.25 1.82 -0.66
C TYR A 22 11.29 2.58 -1.98
N ALA A 23 10.13 3.03 -2.47
CA ALA A 23 10.00 3.65 -3.80
C ALA A 23 11.01 4.78 -4.06
N ASN A 24 11.26 5.66 -3.08
CA ASN A 24 12.25 6.73 -3.23
C ASN A 24 13.70 6.22 -3.40
N ILE A 25 14.04 5.11 -2.72
CA ILE A 25 15.33 4.44 -2.87
C ILE A 25 15.41 3.76 -4.25
N ALA A 26 14.33 3.15 -4.71
CA ALA A 26 14.23 2.57 -6.05
C ALA A 26 14.37 3.61 -7.17
N GLU A 27 13.75 4.78 -7.01
CA GLU A 27 13.94 5.92 -7.90
C GLU A 27 15.40 6.37 -7.93
N ALA A 28 16.02 6.54 -6.75
CA ALA A 28 17.43 6.92 -6.67
C ALA A 28 18.36 5.88 -7.33
N PHE A 29 18.09 4.59 -7.10
CA PHE A 29 18.79 3.48 -7.74
C PHE A 29 18.68 3.54 -9.27
N ALA A 30 17.46 3.64 -9.80
CA ALA A 30 17.21 3.66 -11.24
C ALA A 30 17.90 4.84 -11.92
N ARG A 31 17.84 6.03 -11.29
CA ARG A 31 18.50 7.25 -11.78
C ARG A 31 20.01 7.13 -11.76
N SER A 32 20.59 6.58 -10.69
CA SER A 32 22.04 6.37 -10.58
C SER A 32 22.56 5.35 -11.61
N ALA A 33 21.82 4.26 -11.79
CA ALA A 33 22.08 3.23 -12.80
C ALA A 33 21.91 3.74 -14.25
N ARG A 34 21.34 4.94 -14.45
CA ARG A 34 20.98 5.52 -15.76
C ARG A 34 20.11 4.61 -16.61
N LEU A 35 19.12 3.96 -15.98
CA LEU A 35 18.14 3.14 -16.71
C LEU A 35 17.38 4.03 -17.70
N ALA A 36 17.41 3.65 -18.98
CA ALA A 36 16.89 4.50 -20.06
C ALA A 36 15.37 4.70 -19.97
N ARG A 37 14.65 3.63 -19.62
CA ARG A 37 13.22 3.64 -19.31
C ARG A 37 13.01 2.72 -18.12
N TYR A 38 12.36 3.23 -17.09
CA TYR A 38 12.01 2.44 -15.93
C TYR A 38 10.65 2.86 -15.37
N ARG A 39 10.06 1.99 -14.56
CA ARG A 39 8.86 2.24 -13.75
C ARG A 39 9.13 1.71 -12.36
N VAL A 40 9.01 2.57 -11.35
CA VAL A 40 8.99 2.14 -9.95
C VAL A 40 7.54 1.95 -9.53
N GLN A 41 7.24 0.77 -9.01
CA GLN A 41 5.96 0.40 -8.45
C GLN A 41 6.13 0.32 -6.92
N PRO A 42 5.54 1.25 -6.15
CA PRO A 42 5.48 1.11 -4.71
C PRO A 42 4.63 -0.12 -4.37
N VAL A 43 5.07 -0.89 -3.38
CA VAL A 43 4.32 -2.03 -2.84
C VAL A 43 4.36 -1.99 -1.33
N GLY A 44 3.26 -2.35 -0.68
CA GLY A 44 3.13 -2.29 0.77
C GLY A 44 3.78 -3.46 1.51
N GLY A 45 4.43 -4.40 0.81
CA GLY A 45 5.12 -5.56 1.40
C GLY A 45 5.33 -6.72 0.42
N ALA A 46 6.16 -7.69 0.82
CA ALA A 46 6.44 -8.91 0.07
C ALA A 46 6.83 -8.64 -1.40
N ALA A 47 7.67 -7.63 -1.64
CA ALA A 47 7.99 -7.19 -2.99
C ALA A 47 8.70 -8.29 -3.81
N GLU A 48 9.44 -9.19 -3.15
CA GLU A 48 10.10 -10.36 -3.73
C GLU A 48 9.16 -11.29 -4.50
N ALA A 49 7.84 -11.23 -4.23
CA ALA A 49 6.85 -12.01 -4.94
C ALA A 49 6.47 -11.46 -6.32
N TYR A 50 6.91 -10.25 -6.68
CA TYR A 50 6.52 -9.58 -7.93
C TYR A 50 7.26 -10.05 -9.19
N PRO A 51 8.58 -10.33 -9.14
CA PRO A 51 9.28 -10.89 -10.28
C PRO A 51 8.88 -12.34 -10.61
N PRO A 52 9.02 -12.76 -11.89
CA PRO A 52 9.35 -11.94 -13.07
C PRO A 52 8.13 -11.30 -13.77
N GLU A 53 6.91 -11.69 -13.39
CA GLU A 53 5.70 -11.38 -14.17
C GLU A 53 5.29 -9.92 -14.06
N ASP A 54 5.50 -9.30 -12.90
CA ASP A 54 5.05 -7.93 -12.58
C ASP A 54 6.21 -6.96 -12.36
N ALA A 55 7.37 -7.45 -11.99
CA ALA A 55 8.60 -6.68 -11.91
C ALA A 55 9.78 -7.43 -12.56
N ASP A 56 10.77 -6.69 -13.04
CA ASP A 56 12.03 -7.25 -13.53
C ASP A 56 13.08 -7.29 -12.40
N CYS A 57 12.99 -6.39 -11.42
CA CYS A 57 13.76 -6.44 -10.19
C CYS A 57 13.01 -5.84 -9.00
N VAL A 58 13.54 -6.08 -7.79
CA VAL A 58 12.98 -5.56 -6.55
C VAL A 58 14.04 -4.90 -5.69
N ILE A 59 13.63 -3.91 -4.91
CA ILE A 59 14.45 -3.37 -3.81
C ILE A 59 13.73 -3.71 -2.51
N VAL A 60 14.36 -4.58 -1.72
CA VAL A 60 13.81 -5.18 -0.49
C VAL A 60 14.86 -5.21 0.61
N ALA A 61 14.39 -5.21 1.84
CA ALA A 61 15.22 -5.58 2.99
C ALA A 61 15.26 -7.10 3.13
N ALA A 62 16.42 -7.67 3.43
CA ALA A 62 16.58 -9.09 3.69
C ALA A 62 17.67 -9.30 4.76
N ALA A 63 17.52 -10.35 5.57
CA ALA A 63 18.53 -10.72 6.55
C ALA A 63 19.83 -11.20 5.90
N GLY A 64 19.75 -11.68 4.65
CA GLY A 64 20.90 -12.06 3.85
C GLY A 64 20.53 -12.55 2.45
N GLY A 65 21.55 -12.77 1.62
CA GLY A 65 21.33 -13.22 0.23
C GLY A 65 20.69 -14.60 0.09
N ASN A 66 20.84 -15.49 1.08
CA ASN A 66 20.26 -16.83 1.03
C ASN A 66 18.73 -16.79 1.11
N GLN A 67 18.16 -15.94 1.98
CA GLN A 67 16.72 -15.74 2.10
C GLN A 67 16.10 -15.31 0.76
N LEU A 68 16.77 -14.40 0.04
CA LEU A 68 16.31 -13.96 -1.29
C LEU A 68 16.35 -15.12 -2.30
N ARG A 69 17.40 -15.93 -2.26
CA ARG A 69 17.55 -17.10 -3.16
C ARG A 69 16.49 -18.17 -2.90
N GLU A 70 16.13 -18.41 -1.64
CA GLU A 70 15.04 -19.30 -1.24
C GLU A 70 13.69 -18.81 -1.76
N ALA A 71 13.49 -17.48 -1.83
CA ALA A 71 12.34 -16.86 -2.46
C ALA A 71 12.41 -16.82 -4.00
N GLY A 72 13.43 -17.43 -4.62
CA GLY A 72 13.63 -17.45 -6.07
C GLY A 72 14.19 -16.15 -6.66
N ALA A 73 14.70 -15.24 -5.82
CA ALA A 73 15.30 -13.98 -6.24
C ALA A 73 16.83 -14.02 -6.17
N GLN A 74 17.49 -13.50 -7.21
CA GLN A 74 18.94 -13.35 -7.26
C GLN A 74 19.35 -11.98 -6.68
N PRO A 75 20.18 -11.92 -5.62
CA PRO A 75 20.75 -10.65 -5.17
C PRO A 75 21.69 -10.06 -6.23
N LEU A 76 21.37 -8.86 -6.74
CA LEU A 76 22.15 -8.19 -7.79
C LEU A 76 23.09 -7.12 -7.25
N PHE A 77 22.68 -6.39 -6.21
CA PHE A 77 23.42 -5.27 -5.67
C PHE A 77 23.02 -5.02 -4.21
N LYS A 78 23.99 -4.78 -3.32
CA LYS A 78 23.73 -4.42 -1.92
C LYS A 78 23.80 -2.90 -1.75
N LEU A 79 22.69 -2.28 -1.37
CA LEU A 79 22.62 -0.83 -1.17
C LEU A 79 23.32 -0.38 0.11
N PHE A 80 23.02 -1.03 1.24
CA PHE A 80 23.64 -0.80 2.54
C PHE A 80 23.25 -1.91 3.52
N ASP A 81 23.95 -1.98 4.65
CA ASP A 81 23.54 -2.75 5.82
C ASP A 81 22.81 -1.81 6.79
N SER A 82 21.66 -2.24 7.33
CA SER A 82 20.87 -1.44 8.26
C SER A 82 21.02 -1.94 9.71
N SER A 83 20.91 -1.02 10.65
CA SER A 83 20.88 -1.27 12.10
C SER A 83 19.79 -0.41 12.75
N ALA A 84 19.69 -0.38 14.09
CA ALA A 84 18.86 0.59 14.78
C ALA A 84 19.56 1.96 14.82
N TRP A 85 18.82 3.05 14.54
CA TRP A 85 19.34 4.41 14.47
C TRP A 85 18.60 5.33 15.43
N LEU A 86 19.34 6.19 16.13
CA LEU A 86 18.75 7.31 16.85
C LEU A 86 18.46 8.44 15.85
N VAL A 87 17.18 8.67 15.58
CA VAL A 87 16.71 9.78 14.75
C VAL A 87 16.24 10.90 15.67
N ALA A 88 16.65 12.14 15.38
CA ALA A 88 16.26 13.29 16.17
C ALA A 88 16.03 14.51 15.30
N ASN A 89 15.11 15.38 15.74
CA ASN A 89 14.84 16.64 15.05
C ASN A 89 16.09 17.54 15.09
N ALA A 90 16.58 17.92 13.90
CA ALA A 90 17.82 18.68 13.76
C ALA A 90 17.79 20.05 14.46
N THR A 91 16.62 20.71 14.48
CA THR A 91 16.45 21.98 15.19
C THR A 91 16.49 21.76 16.70
N ALA A 92 15.74 20.79 17.21
CA ALA A 92 15.73 20.48 18.64
C ALA A 92 17.12 20.08 19.17
N LEU A 93 17.90 19.30 18.40
CA LEU A 93 19.28 18.98 18.74
C LEU A 93 20.19 20.22 18.84
N LYS A 94 19.91 21.27 18.07
CA LYS A 94 20.68 22.51 18.09
C LYS A 94 20.23 23.48 19.19
N THR A 95 18.94 23.50 19.51
CA THR A 95 18.35 24.55 20.36
C THR A 95 17.97 24.07 21.75
N LYS A 96 17.92 22.76 22.02
CA LYS A 96 17.51 22.21 23.32
C LYS A 96 18.65 21.37 23.92
N ASN A 97 18.77 21.38 25.25
CA ASN A 97 19.66 20.45 25.95
C ASN A 97 18.99 19.07 26.05
N LEU A 98 19.35 18.18 25.14
CA LEU A 98 18.85 16.79 25.09
C LEU A 98 19.89 15.78 25.61
N SER A 99 20.91 16.23 26.34
CA SER A 99 22.02 15.37 26.76
C SER A 99 21.62 14.28 27.76
N SER A 100 20.63 14.55 28.63
CA SER A 100 20.10 13.57 29.58
C SER A 100 19.49 12.34 28.92
N VAL A 101 18.87 12.50 27.74
CA VAL A 101 18.24 11.41 26.98
C VAL A 101 19.18 10.84 25.93
N THR A 102 19.86 11.72 25.17
CA THR A 102 20.74 11.28 24.07
C THR A 102 22.08 10.76 24.55
N GLY A 103 22.56 11.17 25.73
CA GLY A 103 23.84 10.75 26.31
C GLY A 103 23.93 9.24 26.52
N PRO A 104 23.01 8.63 27.28
CA PRO A 104 22.97 7.18 27.46
C PRO A 104 22.90 6.43 26.11
N LEU A 105 22.01 6.84 25.21
CA LEU A 105 21.84 6.21 23.89
C LEU A 105 23.10 6.30 23.01
N LYS A 106 23.79 7.45 23.04
CA LYS A 106 25.07 7.63 22.33
C LYS A 106 26.17 6.77 22.92
N SER A 107 26.20 6.59 24.24
CA SER A 107 27.21 5.76 24.91
C SER A 107 27.07 4.27 24.58
N SER A 108 25.86 3.82 24.27
CA SER A 108 25.55 2.45 23.84
C SER A 108 25.72 2.23 22.34
N ALA A 109 25.96 3.30 21.56
CA ALA A 109 26.11 3.18 20.11
C ALA A 109 27.44 2.50 19.74
N THR A 110 27.37 1.45 18.94
CA THR A 110 28.54 0.69 18.44
C THR A 110 29.31 1.41 17.35
N SER A 111 28.77 2.48 16.77
CA SER A 111 29.42 3.31 15.75
C SER A 111 28.78 4.70 15.65
N THR A 112 29.58 5.72 15.37
CA THR A 112 29.16 7.09 15.04
C THR A 112 29.28 7.39 13.55
N ALA A 113 29.46 6.37 12.70
CA ALA A 113 29.87 6.54 11.31
C ALA A 113 29.01 7.54 10.54
N ALA A 114 29.67 8.60 10.07
CA ALA A 114 29.14 9.51 9.06
C ALA A 114 29.02 8.75 7.73
N GLY A 115 27.79 8.37 7.39
CA GLY A 115 27.46 7.64 6.17
C GLY A 115 27.14 6.18 6.45
N ASN A 116 25.87 5.83 6.26
CA ASN A 116 25.26 4.51 6.34
C ASN A 116 25.81 3.47 5.34
N GLY A 117 26.97 3.71 4.73
CA GLY A 117 27.47 2.85 3.65
C GLY A 117 26.51 2.77 2.46
N PHE A 118 25.55 3.70 2.34
CA PHE A 118 24.62 3.74 1.22
C PHE A 118 25.41 3.91 -0.07
N ARG A 119 25.29 2.93 -0.95
CA ARG A 119 25.86 2.91 -2.28
C ARG A 119 24.73 2.76 -3.28
N LEU A 120 24.80 3.59 -4.32
CA LEU A 120 24.02 3.40 -5.52
C LEU A 120 24.96 2.85 -6.61
N PRO A 121 24.44 2.06 -7.55
CA PRO A 121 25.26 1.58 -8.66
C PRO A 121 25.71 2.74 -9.55
N GLY A 122 26.86 2.56 -10.20
CA GLY A 122 27.27 3.44 -11.30
C GLY A 122 26.39 3.26 -12.54
N PRO A 123 26.56 4.12 -13.56
CA PRO A 123 25.85 3.99 -14.82
C PRO A 123 26.01 2.61 -15.45
N LEU A 124 24.90 1.96 -15.80
CA LEU A 124 24.93 0.69 -16.52
C LEU A 124 25.16 0.94 -18.03
N PRO A 125 25.83 0.00 -18.72
CA PRO A 125 26.09 0.12 -20.16
C PRO A 125 24.76 0.19 -20.91
N ARG A 126 24.59 1.14 -21.84
CA ARG A 126 23.36 1.24 -22.62
C ARG A 126 23.33 0.15 -23.70
N ASN A 127 22.37 -0.78 -23.58
CA ASN A 127 22.02 -1.67 -24.68
C ASN A 127 20.69 -1.20 -25.28
N ALA A 128 20.69 -0.88 -26.57
CA ALA A 128 19.48 -0.53 -27.31
C ALA A 128 18.68 -1.81 -27.55
N ALA A 129 17.90 -2.24 -26.56
CA ALA A 129 16.90 -3.27 -26.75
C ALA A 129 15.53 -2.61 -26.89
N GLU A 130 15.00 -2.60 -28.11
CA GLU A 130 13.57 -2.39 -28.32
C GLU A 130 12.83 -3.64 -27.85
N ARG A 131 12.01 -3.51 -26.81
CA ARG A 131 11.04 -4.55 -26.46
C ARG A 131 9.65 -4.04 -26.82
N MET A 132 9.01 -4.73 -27.74
CA MET A 132 7.58 -4.56 -28.01
C MET A 132 6.78 -4.91 -26.75
N PRO A 133 5.68 -4.20 -26.45
CA PRO A 133 4.81 -4.59 -25.34
C PRO A 133 4.34 -6.03 -25.54
N MET A 134 4.53 -6.87 -24.51
CA MET A 134 4.00 -8.23 -24.54
C MET A 134 2.48 -8.15 -24.57
N SER A 135 1.87 -8.51 -25.70
CA SER A 135 0.44 -8.82 -25.76
C SER A 135 0.18 -10.00 -24.82
N ARG A 136 -0.65 -9.80 -23.80
CA ARG A 136 -1.08 -10.87 -22.91
C ARG A 136 -2.40 -11.45 -23.41
N ASP A 137 -2.43 -12.78 -23.44
CA ASP A 137 -3.58 -13.57 -23.88
C ASP A 137 -4.51 -13.96 -22.72
N THR A 138 -4.10 -13.65 -21.48
CA THR A 138 -4.78 -13.93 -20.21
C THR A 138 -5.24 -12.64 -19.54
N LEU A 139 -6.36 -12.73 -18.80
CA LEU A 139 -6.84 -11.70 -17.90
C LEU A 139 -6.18 -11.86 -16.53
N ARG A 140 -5.80 -10.77 -15.88
CA ARG A 140 -5.19 -10.79 -14.54
C ARG A 140 -6.13 -10.30 -13.46
N LEU A 141 -6.34 -11.14 -12.45
CA LEU A 141 -7.13 -10.84 -11.26
C LEU A 141 -6.26 -10.78 -10.01
N ALA A 142 -6.31 -9.67 -9.29
CA ALA A 142 -5.75 -9.58 -7.94
C ALA A 142 -6.81 -9.92 -6.89
N VAL A 143 -6.43 -10.72 -5.88
CA VAL A 143 -7.26 -11.06 -4.70
C VAL A 143 -6.49 -10.74 -3.43
N PRO A 144 -7.14 -10.44 -2.28
CA PRO A 144 -6.45 -9.90 -1.12
C PRO A 144 -5.82 -10.97 -0.25
N ASP A 145 -4.71 -10.64 0.41
CA ASP A 145 -4.24 -11.36 1.60
C ASP A 145 -4.92 -10.81 2.88
N GLY A 146 -4.54 -11.38 4.03
CA GLY A 146 -4.90 -10.84 5.34
C GLY A 146 -6.39 -10.94 5.68
N HIS A 147 -6.89 -9.96 6.43
CA HIS A 147 -8.25 -9.99 7.00
C HIS A 147 -9.36 -9.98 5.93
N GLN A 148 -9.12 -9.41 4.74
CA GLN A 148 -10.10 -9.37 3.67
C GLN A 148 -10.25 -10.71 2.93
N GLN A 149 -9.26 -11.61 3.02
CA GLN A 149 -9.24 -12.87 2.30
C GLN A 149 -10.51 -13.72 2.54
N ARG A 150 -10.93 -13.86 3.81
CA ARG A 150 -12.13 -14.66 4.16
C ARG A 150 -13.37 -14.19 3.40
N HIS A 151 -13.56 -12.88 3.29
CA HIS A 151 -14.72 -12.28 2.65
C HIS A 151 -14.71 -12.48 1.12
N VAL A 152 -13.51 -12.49 0.52
CA VAL A 152 -13.34 -12.80 -0.91
C VAL A 152 -13.55 -14.28 -1.19
N VAL A 153 -13.02 -15.17 -0.35
CA VAL A 153 -13.25 -16.62 -0.48
C VAL A 153 -14.75 -16.93 -0.42
N GLU A 154 -15.49 -16.30 0.49
CA GLU A 154 -16.95 -16.43 0.55
C GLU A 154 -17.66 -15.91 -0.70
N ALA A 155 -17.23 -14.75 -1.24
CA ALA A 155 -17.80 -14.19 -2.46
C ALA A 155 -17.57 -15.11 -3.67
N LEU A 156 -16.36 -15.63 -3.82
CA LEU A 156 -15.99 -16.56 -4.88
C LEU A 156 -16.82 -17.85 -4.77
N ARG A 157 -16.94 -18.42 -3.57
CA ARG A 157 -17.74 -19.63 -3.33
C ARG A 157 -19.21 -19.44 -3.67
N ALA A 158 -19.79 -18.27 -3.36
CA ALA A 158 -21.17 -17.93 -3.73
C ALA A 158 -21.37 -17.81 -5.25
N ALA A 159 -20.30 -17.47 -5.98
CA ALA A 159 -20.27 -17.38 -7.45
C ALA A 159 -19.86 -18.69 -8.14
N ASP A 160 -19.75 -19.80 -7.40
CA ASP A 160 -19.21 -21.09 -7.89
C ASP A 160 -17.79 -20.98 -8.49
N LEU A 161 -17.01 -20.02 -7.98
CA LEU A 161 -15.61 -19.82 -8.29
C LEU A 161 -14.76 -20.32 -7.12
N ALA A 162 -13.71 -21.07 -7.43
CA ALA A 162 -12.71 -21.48 -6.46
C ALA A 162 -11.31 -21.40 -7.09
N PHE A 163 -10.34 -20.96 -6.31
CA PHE A 163 -8.94 -20.92 -6.72
C PHE A 163 -8.13 -21.86 -5.85
N ASP A 164 -7.49 -22.85 -6.47
CA ASP A 164 -6.65 -23.82 -5.78
C ASP A 164 -5.44 -23.10 -5.16
N GLY A 165 -5.29 -23.23 -3.85
CA GLY A 165 -4.31 -22.49 -3.06
C GLY A 165 -4.80 -21.20 -2.44
N TYR A 166 -6.08 -20.83 -2.56
CA TYR A 166 -6.65 -19.63 -1.94
C TYR A 166 -7.96 -19.96 -1.22
N GLY A 167 -7.91 -20.06 0.10
CA GLY A 167 -9.03 -20.52 0.92
C GLY A 167 -8.86 -20.19 2.39
N ASP A 168 -9.64 -20.83 3.25
CA ASP A 168 -9.61 -20.61 4.70
C ASP A 168 -8.26 -21.06 5.29
N GLY A 169 -7.39 -20.09 5.64
CA GLY A 169 -6.05 -20.36 6.18
C GLY A 169 -5.00 -20.81 5.16
N GLN A 170 -5.34 -20.85 3.86
CA GLN A 170 -4.40 -21.18 2.78
C GLN A 170 -4.25 -19.99 1.83
N THR A 171 -3.02 -19.52 1.66
CA THR A 171 -2.72 -18.35 0.82
C THR A 171 -1.46 -18.59 0.00
N ILE A 172 -1.62 -19.28 -1.13
CA ILE A 172 -0.59 -19.40 -2.16
C ILE A 172 -0.61 -18.11 -2.98
N ARG A 173 0.57 -17.53 -3.17
CA ARG A 173 0.74 -16.22 -3.82
C ARG A 173 0.18 -16.13 -5.25
N ARG A 174 0.19 -17.27 -5.96
CA ARG A 174 -0.32 -17.49 -7.32
C ARG A 174 -1.26 -18.70 -7.32
N PRO A 175 -2.51 -18.54 -6.85
CA PRO A 175 -3.45 -19.64 -6.83
C PRO A 175 -3.91 -19.98 -8.25
N ARG A 176 -4.30 -21.23 -8.49
CA ARG A 176 -4.73 -21.67 -9.82
C ARG A 176 -6.23 -21.50 -9.97
N SER A 177 -6.67 -20.86 -11.05
CA SER A 177 -8.08 -20.76 -11.40
C SER A 177 -8.52 -21.91 -12.30
N GLY A 178 -9.76 -22.36 -12.14
CA GLY A 178 -10.42 -23.24 -13.10
C GLY A 178 -10.94 -22.51 -14.35
N VAL A 179 -10.93 -21.17 -14.36
CA VAL A 179 -11.37 -20.35 -15.48
C VAL A 179 -10.25 -20.25 -16.52
N ASP A 180 -10.53 -20.67 -17.76
CA ASP A 180 -9.56 -20.56 -18.86
C ASP A 180 -9.13 -19.10 -19.05
N ARG A 181 -7.82 -18.91 -19.27
CA ARG A 181 -7.19 -17.59 -19.48
C ARG A 181 -7.31 -16.60 -18.32
N LEU A 182 -7.46 -17.09 -17.09
CA LEU A 182 -7.43 -16.26 -15.88
C LEU A 182 -6.17 -16.53 -15.04
N ASP A 183 -5.33 -15.51 -14.92
CA ASP A 183 -4.20 -15.50 -14.00
C ASP A 183 -4.62 -14.82 -12.69
N VAL A 184 -4.47 -15.50 -11.56
CA VAL A 184 -4.82 -14.96 -10.24
C VAL A 184 -3.55 -14.72 -9.43
N LYS A 185 -3.51 -13.58 -8.72
CA LYS A 185 -2.39 -13.22 -7.84
C LYS A 185 -2.91 -12.63 -6.53
N VAL A 186 -2.38 -13.10 -5.40
CA VAL A 186 -2.76 -12.58 -4.07
C VAL A 186 -1.99 -11.31 -3.76
N ILE A 187 -2.59 -10.13 -3.63
CA ILE A 187 -1.88 -8.85 -3.45
C ILE A 187 -2.38 -8.17 -2.17
N ARG A 188 -1.57 -7.31 -1.54
CA ARG A 188 -2.06 -6.48 -0.43
C ARG A 188 -3.15 -5.52 -0.93
N PRO A 189 -4.30 -5.40 -0.24
CA PRO A 189 -5.43 -4.57 -0.68
C PRO A 189 -5.05 -3.13 -1.10
N HIS A 190 -4.18 -2.47 -0.33
CA HIS A 190 -3.74 -1.09 -0.57
C HIS A 190 -2.96 -0.90 -1.87
N ASP A 191 -2.31 -1.93 -2.40
CA ASP A 191 -1.53 -1.84 -3.64
C ASP A 191 -2.41 -1.99 -4.90
N MET A 192 -3.58 -2.63 -4.77
CA MET A 192 -4.38 -3.05 -5.92
C MET A 192 -4.96 -1.91 -6.76
N PRO A 193 -5.47 -0.80 -6.19
CA PRO A 193 -6.01 0.30 -6.99
C PRO A 193 -4.97 0.93 -7.92
N ALA A 194 -3.73 1.07 -7.45
CA ALA A 194 -2.62 1.56 -8.26
C ALA A 194 -2.33 0.58 -9.42
N LEU A 195 -2.25 -0.72 -9.14
CA LEU A 195 -2.01 -1.76 -10.15
C LEU A 195 -3.08 -1.81 -11.25
N VAL A 196 -4.35 -1.60 -10.86
CA VAL A 196 -5.47 -1.49 -11.81
C VAL A 196 -5.36 -0.20 -12.62
N ALA A 197 -5.01 0.91 -11.97
CA ALA A 197 -4.89 2.20 -12.64
C ALA A 197 -3.79 2.22 -13.71
N THR A 198 -2.69 1.52 -13.48
CA THR A 198 -1.53 1.50 -14.39
C THR A 198 -1.55 0.34 -15.40
N GLY A 199 -2.53 -0.57 -15.31
CA GLY A 199 -2.80 -1.66 -16.26
C GLY A 199 -2.00 -2.94 -16.03
N GLU A 200 -1.31 -3.07 -14.89
CA GLU A 200 -0.54 -4.26 -14.50
C GLU A 200 -1.47 -5.44 -14.19
N VAL A 201 -2.63 -5.12 -13.60
CA VAL A 201 -3.73 -6.01 -13.24
C VAL A 201 -5.00 -5.50 -13.92
N ASP A 202 -5.83 -6.41 -14.44
CA ASP A 202 -7.06 -6.03 -15.16
C ASP A 202 -8.23 -5.80 -14.22
N LEU A 203 -8.35 -6.67 -13.21
CA LEU A 203 -9.39 -6.67 -12.20
C LEU A 203 -8.78 -6.91 -10.82
N ALA A 204 -9.35 -6.33 -9.78
CA ALA A 204 -8.95 -6.63 -8.41
C ALA A 204 -10.17 -6.70 -7.49
N ILE A 205 -10.15 -7.64 -6.54
CA ILE A 205 -11.12 -7.66 -5.44
C ILE A 205 -10.44 -7.04 -4.22
N THR A 206 -10.93 -5.91 -3.75
CA THR A 206 -10.34 -5.13 -2.64
C THR A 206 -11.42 -4.40 -1.85
N GLY A 207 -11.05 -3.74 -0.77
CA GLY A 207 -11.96 -2.88 -0.01
C GLY A 207 -12.23 -1.54 -0.71
N ARG A 208 -13.47 -1.05 -0.64
CA ARG A 208 -13.87 0.27 -1.15
C ARG A 208 -13.04 1.40 -0.55
N ASP A 209 -12.64 1.25 0.70
CA ASP A 209 -11.69 2.10 1.42
C ASP A 209 -10.35 2.24 0.69
N CYS A 210 -9.76 1.13 0.24
CA CYS A 210 -8.51 1.16 -0.52
C CYS A 210 -8.70 1.90 -1.85
N LEU A 211 -9.82 1.67 -2.55
CA LEU A 211 -10.15 2.38 -3.78
C LEU A 211 -10.33 3.90 -3.53
N LEU A 212 -11.06 4.28 -2.48
CA LEU A 212 -11.32 5.68 -2.15
C LEU A 212 -10.05 6.41 -1.74
N GLU A 213 -9.21 5.81 -0.90
CA GLU A 213 -7.90 6.35 -0.53
C GLU A 213 -7.06 6.67 -1.78
N HIS A 214 -6.97 5.71 -2.70
CA HIS A 214 -6.28 5.90 -3.96
C HIS A 214 -6.90 7.00 -4.82
N ARG A 215 -8.23 7.07 -4.91
CA ARG A 215 -8.91 8.11 -5.71
C ARG A 215 -8.82 9.50 -5.07
N TYR A 216 -8.72 9.61 -3.76
CA TYR A 216 -8.47 10.89 -3.10
C TYR A 216 -7.03 11.37 -3.33
N ALA A 217 -6.06 10.45 -3.33
CA ALA A 217 -4.68 10.76 -3.70
C ALA A 217 -4.52 11.07 -5.20
N PHE A 218 -5.28 10.38 -6.05
CA PHE A 218 -5.23 10.48 -7.51
C PHE A 218 -6.64 10.67 -8.11
N PRO A 219 -7.22 11.90 -8.06
CA PRO A 219 -8.61 12.15 -8.50
C PRO A 219 -8.90 11.79 -9.96
N SER A 220 -7.89 11.84 -10.82
CA SER A 220 -7.98 11.48 -12.24
C SER A 220 -7.72 10.00 -12.52
N SER A 221 -7.53 9.17 -11.48
CA SER A 221 -7.24 7.76 -11.66
C SER A 221 -8.37 7.06 -12.43
N PRO A 222 -8.03 6.17 -13.38
CA PRO A 222 -9.01 5.38 -14.09
C PRO A 222 -9.51 4.17 -13.27
N ALA A 223 -8.92 3.86 -12.11
CA ALA A 223 -9.44 2.80 -11.25
C ALA A 223 -10.85 3.15 -10.76
N THR A 224 -11.79 2.23 -10.95
CA THR A 224 -13.20 2.41 -10.59
C THR A 224 -13.77 1.15 -9.98
N GLU A 225 -14.75 1.33 -9.10
CA GLU A 225 -15.61 0.25 -8.65
C GLU A 225 -16.44 -0.26 -9.83
N LEU A 226 -16.55 -1.58 -9.96
CA LEU A 226 -17.38 -2.26 -10.94
C LEU A 226 -18.57 -2.94 -10.27
N LEU A 227 -18.34 -3.59 -9.12
CA LEU A 227 -19.37 -4.28 -8.33
C LEU A 227 -19.06 -4.14 -6.84
N ASP A 228 -20.09 -3.88 -6.04
CA ASP A 228 -20.06 -4.07 -4.59
C ASP A 228 -20.39 -5.53 -4.27
N LEU A 229 -19.50 -6.26 -3.60
CA LEU A 229 -19.74 -7.67 -3.24
C LEU A 229 -20.52 -7.80 -1.93
N GLN A 230 -20.85 -6.69 -1.26
CA GLN A 230 -21.66 -6.61 -0.04
C GLN A 230 -21.16 -7.52 1.10
N ARG A 231 -19.83 -7.66 1.19
CA ARG A 231 -19.13 -8.45 2.23
C ARG A 231 -18.04 -7.63 2.91
N GLY A 232 -17.55 -8.11 4.05
CA GLY A 232 -16.46 -7.46 4.78
C GLY A 232 -16.78 -6.03 5.19
N GLN A 233 -18.03 -5.78 5.61
CA GLN A 233 -18.47 -4.44 5.94
C GLN A 233 -17.74 -3.91 7.17
N TYR A 234 -17.18 -2.70 7.05
CA TYR A 234 -16.63 -1.96 8.19
C TYR A 234 -16.85 -0.45 8.04
N ASN A 235 -16.83 0.29 9.14
CA ASN A 235 -17.05 1.73 9.17
C ASN A 235 -15.72 2.48 9.22
N LEU A 236 -15.48 3.40 8.28
CA LEU A 236 -14.41 4.38 8.42
C LEU A 236 -14.97 5.63 9.11
N SER A 237 -14.44 5.97 10.29
CA SER A 237 -15.00 7.01 11.16
C SER A 237 -13.94 8.00 11.63
N ALA A 238 -14.39 9.21 11.95
CA ALA A 238 -13.63 10.15 12.75
C ALA A 238 -13.80 9.80 14.23
N VAL A 239 -12.68 9.65 14.92
CA VAL A 239 -12.60 9.11 16.27
C VAL A 239 -11.84 10.11 17.14
N VAL A 240 -12.35 10.35 18.35
CA VAL A 240 -11.77 11.26 19.35
C VAL A 240 -11.76 10.58 20.73
N SER A 241 -11.08 11.18 21.70
CA SER A 241 -11.14 10.71 23.10
C SER A 241 -12.58 10.74 23.64
N GLU A 242 -12.97 9.72 24.40
CA GLU A 242 -14.27 9.67 25.10
C GLU A 242 -14.46 10.85 26.06
N ASP A 243 -13.36 11.33 26.65
CA ASP A 243 -13.35 12.40 27.65
C ASP A 243 -13.72 13.78 27.05
N LEU A 244 -13.72 13.91 25.72
CA LEU A 244 -14.12 15.14 25.04
C LEU A 244 -15.66 15.33 25.14
N PRO A 245 -16.19 16.45 25.65
CA PRO A 245 -17.63 16.63 25.87
C PRO A 245 -18.38 17.00 24.57
N ALA A 246 -18.28 16.14 23.56
CA ALA A 246 -18.93 16.27 22.27
C ALA A 246 -19.41 14.90 21.76
N THR A 247 -20.42 14.93 20.91
CA THR A 247 -21.06 13.76 20.28
C THR A 247 -21.09 13.86 18.76
N THR A 248 -20.84 15.05 18.20
CA THR A 248 -20.78 15.29 16.75
C THR A 248 -19.48 15.98 16.34
N ILE A 249 -19.09 15.84 15.07
CA ILE A 249 -17.92 16.56 14.54
C ILE A 249 -18.05 18.09 14.68
N ASP A 250 -19.25 18.64 14.51
CA ASP A 250 -19.46 20.09 14.60
C ASP A 250 -19.22 20.58 16.03
N GLU A 251 -19.72 19.86 17.04
CA GLU A 251 -19.45 20.16 18.46
C GLU A 251 -17.95 20.09 18.79
N VAL A 252 -17.24 19.09 18.26
CA VAL A 252 -15.78 18.96 18.43
C VAL A 252 -15.04 20.16 17.85
N LEU A 253 -15.41 20.57 16.63
CA LEU A 253 -14.77 21.69 15.94
C LEU A 253 -15.07 23.03 16.63
N GLU A 254 -16.28 23.23 17.13
CA GLU A 254 -16.65 24.41 17.92
C GLU A 254 -15.86 24.48 19.23
N LEU A 255 -15.74 23.36 19.95
CA LEU A 255 -14.99 23.26 21.19
C LEU A 255 -13.51 23.60 20.96
N TRP A 256 -12.85 22.94 20.02
CA TRP A 256 -11.43 23.21 19.73
C TRP A 256 -11.18 24.62 19.19
N ARG A 257 -12.15 25.20 18.49
CA ARG A 257 -12.09 26.61 18.07
C ARG A 257 -12.20 27.55 19.27
N GLY A 258 -13.10 27.25 20.21
CA GLY A 258 -13.25 27.99 21.48
C GLY A 258 -12.01 27.93 22.36
N GLU A 259 -11.29 26.80 22.34
CA GLU A 259 -9.99 26.63 23.00
C GLU A 259 -8.83 27.36 22.30
N GLY A 260 -9.08 27.97 21.13
CA GLY A 260 -8.06 28.69 20.37
C GLY A 260 -7.01 27.76 19.74
N LYS A 261 -7.36 26.51 19.48
CA LYS A 261 -6.43 25.49 19.03
C LYS A 261 -5.89 25.81 17.63
N PRO A 262 -4.57 26.04 17.45
CA PRO A 262 -4.07 26.65 16.22
C PRO A 262 -3.98 25.67 15.04
N ILE A 263 -3.80 24.38 15.32
CA ILE A 263 -3.65 23.30 14.33
C ILE A 263 -4.36 22.05 14.87
N LEU A 264 -5.08 21.35 14.00
CA LEU A 264 -5.66 20.02 14.24
C LEU A 264 -4.74 18.93 13.69
N ARG A 265 -4.33 17.99 14.53
CA ARG A 265 -3.50 16.84 14.20
C ARG A 265 -4.43 15.65 13.99
N VAL A 266 -4.47 15.12 12.77
CA VAL A 266 -5.33 14.02 12.36
C VAL A 266 -4.44 12.81 12.05
N ALA A 267 -4.41 11.81 12.92
CA ALA A 267 -3.74 10.55 12.63
C ALA A 267 -4.61 9.68 11.72
N ALA A 268 -4.02 8.99 10.74
CA ALA A 268 -4.79 8.18 9.80
C ALA A 268 -3.95 7.11 9.08
N GLU A 269 -4.46 5.88 9.03
CA GLU A 269 -3.94 4.83 8.13
C GLU A 269 -4.27 5.13 6.66
N PHE A 270 -5.30 5.97 6.45
CA PHE A 270 -5.75 6.45 5.14
C PHE A 270 -5.53 7.98 5.02
N PRO A 271 -4.28 8.45 4.80
CA PRO A 271 -3.96 9.88 4.82
C PRO A 271 -4.70 10.71 3.79
N ALA A 272 -4.91 10.21 2.56
CA ALA A 272 -5.62 10.96 1.53
C ALA A 272 -7.11 11.08 1.87
N THR A 273 -7.68 10.07 2.50
CA THR A 273 -9.05 10.09 3.03
C THR A 273 -9.18 11.07 4.18
N ALA A 274 -8.23 11.07 5.12
CA ALA A 274 -8.19 12.03 6.21
C ALA A 274 -8.04 13.47 5.72
N ASP A 275 -7.17 13.70 4.74
CA ASP A 275 -6.99 14.99 4.09
C ASP A 275 -8.26 15.45 3.37
N HIS A 276 -8.92 14.54 2.63
CA HIS A 276 -10.20 14.81 1.98
C HIS A 276 -11.29 15.18 3.00
N TYR A 277 -11.41 14.42 4.08
CA TYR A 277 -12.37 14.64 5.16
C TYR A 277 -12.15 15.98 5.87
N ALA A 278 -10.91 16.30 6.25
CA ALA A 278 -10.59 17.57 6.88
C ALA A 278 -10.96 18.77 5.99
N ARG A 279 -10.75 18.66 4.67
CA ARG A 279 -11.15 19.70 3.71
C ARG A 279 -12.65 19.80 3.54
N SER A 280 -13.36 18.67 3.43
CA SER A 280 -14.81 18.66 3.26
C SER A 280 -15.56 19.16 4.49
N ARG A 281 -14.98 18.98 5.69
CA ARG A 281 -15.47 19.52 6.96
C ARG A 281 -14.89 20.90 7.32
N HIS A 282 -14.16 21.54 6.41
CA HIS A 282 -13.61 22.90 6.59
C HIS A 282 -12.76 23.10 7.86
N PHE A 283 -11.89 22.13 8.17
CA PHE A 283 -10.90 22.31 9.23
C PHE A 283 -10.01 23.52 8.89
N TRP A 284 -9.65 24.35 9.87
CA TRP A 284 -8.94 25.61 9.61
C TRP A 284 -7.47 25.41 9.23
N ARG A 285 -6.67 24.87 10.15
CA ARG A 285 -5.29 24.45 9.92
C ARG A 285 -5.17 23.04 10.47
N TYR A 286 -4.67 22.12 9.66
CA TYR A 286 -4.52 20.74 10.07
C TYR A 286 -3.24 20.11 9.53
N HIS A 287 -2.83 19.03 10.18
CA HIS A 287 -1.78 18.13 9.76
C HIS A 287 -2.33 16.71 9.75
N VAL A 288 -2.18 16.02 8.63
CA VAL A 288 -2.40 14.58 8.59
C VAL A 288 -1.10 13.88 8.98
N ILE A 289 -1.19 12.98 9.94
CA ILE A 289 -0.10 12.15 10.45
C ILE A 289 -0.34 10.73 9.95
N PRO A 290 0.39 10.27 8.91
CA PRO A 290 0.29 8.90 8.46
C PRO A 290 0.76 7.94 9.54
N ILE A 291 0.01 6.87 9.77
CA ILE A 291 0.31 5.82 10.75
C ILE A 291 0.30 4.46 10.07
N ALA A 292 1.15 3.57 10.57
CA ALA A 292 1.27 2.19 10.08
C ALA A 292 1.02 1.23 11.26
N GLY A 293 -0.25 1.11 11.66
CA GLY A 293 -0.70 0.31 12.81
C GLY A 293 -0.62 1.01 14.17
N ALA A 294 -1.25 0.39 15.18
CA ALA A 294 -1.40 0.89 16.56
C ALA A 294 -1.91 2.34 16.63
N SER A 295 -2.97 2.59 15.88
CA SER A 295 -3.58 3.88 15.62
C SER A 295 -4.18 4.53 16.87
N GLU A 296 -4.71 3.71 17.76
CA GLU A 296 -5.49 4.13 18.91
C GLU A 296 -4.63 4.88 19.94
N GLY A 297 -3.34 4.54 20.03
CA GLY A 297 -2.40 5.18 20.96
C GLY A 297 -2.01 6.61 20.60
N PHE A 298 -2.44 7.13 19.45
CA PHE A 298 -2.15 8.51 19.06
C PHE A 298 -3.08 9.53 19.72
N VAL A 299 -4.31 9.16 20.06
CA VAL A 299 -5.31 10.11 20.55
C VAL A 299 -5.49 9.96 22.07
N PRO A 300 -5.44 11.04 22.86
CA PRO A 300 -5.31 12.46 22.48
C PRO A 300 -3.87 13.03 22.46
N GLU A 301 -2.86 12.28 22.88
CA GLU A 301 -1.53 12.81 23.19
C GLU A 301 -0.79 13.30 21.93
N ASP A 302 -0.72 12.46 20.90
CA ASP A 302 0.07 12.70 19.68
C ASP A 302 -0.78 13.25 18.52
N ALA A 303 -2.09 13.01 18.54
CA ALA A 303 -3.08 13.51 17.61
C ALA A 303 -4.39 13.88 18.32
N ASP A 304 -5.17 14.76 17.71
CA ASP A 304 -6.44 15.23 18.28
C ASP A 304 -7.63 14.40 17.80
N MET A 305 -7.48 13.83 16.60
CA MET A 305 -8.46 12.99 15.94
C MET A 305 -7.75 11.85 15.23
N LEU A 306 -8.45 10.73 15.14
CA LEU A 306 -8.05 9.56 14.40
C LEU A 306 -9.08 9.30 13.29
N ILE A 307 -8.62 8.99 12.07
CA ILE A 307 -9.46 8.46 11.00
C ILE A 307 -9.13 6.99 10.85
N GLU A 308 -10.06 6.13 11.28
CA GLU A 308 -9.81 4.70 11.45
C GLU A 308 -11.00 3.84 11.02
N GLY A 309 -10.67 2.64 10.53
CA GLY A 309 -11.62 1.60 10.16
C GLY A 309 -11.98 0.71 11.34
N THR A 310 -13.27 0.49 11.57
CA THR A 310 -13.75 -0.42 12.61
C THR A 310 -14.80 -1.40 12.12
N GLU A 311 -14.58 -2.69 12.42
CA GLU A 311 -15.58 -3.74 12.23
C GLU A 311 -16.57 -3.78 13.41
N THR A 312 -16.07 -3.97 14.64
CA THR A 312 -16.89 -4.17 15.85
C THR A 312 -16.88 -2.99 16.82
N GLY A 313 -15.97 -2.03 16.62
CA GLY A 313 -15.77 -0.88 17.54
C GLY A 313 -15.11 -1.25 18.88
N LYS A 314 -14.79 -2.53 19.12
CA LYS A 314 -14.21 -3.00 20.39
C LYS A 314 -12.88 -2.31 20.70
N THR A 315 -12.00 -2.19 19.70
CA THR A 315 -10.67 -1.59 19.89
C THR A 315 -10.75 -0.09 20.21
N ILE A 316 -11.69 0.64 19.58
CA ILE A 316 -11.99 2.04 19.91
C ILE A 316 -12.38 2.17 21.38
N ALA A 317 -13.34 1.37 21.84
CA ALA A 317 -13.82 1.43 23.23
C ALA A 317 -12.75 1.01 24.25
N GLU A 318 -11.96 -0.02 23.95
CA GLU A 318 -10.87 -0.49 24.83
C GLU A 318 -9.79 0.58 25.05
N ASN A 319 -9.63 1.51 24.10
CA ASN A 319 -8.70 2.63 24.17
C ASN A 319 -9.35 3.94 24.63
N ARG A 320 -10.59 3.91 25.17
CA ARG A 320 -11.35 5.10 25.62
C ARG A 320 -11.52 6.14 24.51
N LEU A 321 -11.79 5.66 23.31
CA LEU A 321 -12.08 6.47 22.14
C LEU A 321 -13.56 6.33 21.75
N LYS A 322 -14.10 7.31 21.03
CA LYS A 322 -15.45 7.26 20.46
C LYS A 322 -15.47 7.81 19.04
N ALA A 323 -16.29 7.18 18.20
CA ALA A 323 -16.61 7.69 16.88
C ALA A 323 -17.51 8.92 17.01
N ILE A 324 -17.15 10.02 16.33
CA ILE A 324 -17.86 11.29 16.35
C ILE A 324 -18.54 11.62 15.02
N ASP A 325 -18.09 10.97 13.94
CA ASP A 325 -18.68 11.09 12.61
C ASP A 325 -18.34 9.84 11.79
N LEU A 326 -19.29 9.40 10.97
CA LEU A 326 -19.11 8.30 10.03
C LEU A 326 -18.76 8.89 8.67
N LEU A 327 -17.56 8.61 8.15
CA LEU A 327 -17.16 9.07 6.82
C LEU A 327 -17.89 8.26 5.75
N TYR A 328 -17.76 6.94 5.81
CA TYR A 328 -18.46 6.00 4.93
C TYR A 328 -18.38 4.57 5.46
N ARG A 329 -19.22 3.71 4.88
CA ARG A 329 -19.17 2.26 5.07
C ARG A 329 -18.39 1.63 3.94
N SER A 330 -17.31 0.94 4.26
CA SER A 330 -16.55 0.15 3.29
C SER A 330 -17.11 -1.26 3.18
N THR A 331 -17.04 -1.83 1.99
CA THR A 331 -17.31 -3.22 1.68
C THR A 331 -16.26 -3.72 0.70
N THR A 332 -16.12 -5.03 0.60
CA THR A 332 -15.35 -5.67 -0.47
C THR A 332 -16.02 -5.39 -1.81
N CYS A 333 -15.24 -4.97 -2.80
CA CYS A 333 -15.69 -4.62 -4.13
C CYS A 333 -14.76 -5.21 -5.21
N LEU A 334 -15.32 -5.48 -6.38
CA LEU A 334 -14.55 -5.72 -7.59
C LEU A 334 -14.26 -4.37 -8.24
N ILE A 335 -13.00 -4.07 -8.50
CA ILE A 335 -12.53 -2.86 -9.16
C ILE A 335 -11.85 -3.20 -10.49
N GLY A 336 -11.85 -2.24 -11.40
CA GLY A 336 -11.16 -2.34 -12.68
C GLY A 336 -10.86 -0.97 -13.29
N HIS A 337 -10.26 -0.97 -14.47
CA HIS A 337 -9.98 0.27 -15.20
C HIS A 337 -11.25 0.79 -15.89
N ARG A 338 -11.57 2.08 -15.77
CA ARG A 338 -12.80 2.72 -16.31
C ARG A 338 -13.01 2.51 -17.81
N ALA A 339 -11.91 2.50 -18.58
CA ALA A 339 -11.92 2.23 -20.01
C ALA A 339 -10.89 1.14 -20.33
N PRO A 340 -11.18 -0.14 -20.06
CA PRO A 340 -10.18 -1.21 -20.13
C PRO A 340 -9.93 -1.60 -21.60
N ASN A 341 -8.67 -1.51 -22.03
CA ASN A 341 -8.24 -1.94 -23.37
C ASN A 341 -7.93 -3.44 -23.38
N LEU A 342 -8.97 -4.26 -23.60
CA LEU A 342 -8.87 -5.72 -23.60
C LEU A 342 -9.01 -6.28 -25.02
N SER A 343 -8.23 -7.32 -25.32
CA SER A 343 -8.47 -8.17 -26.48
C SER A 343 -9.80 -8.92 -26.33
N GLU A 344 -10.36 -9.44 -27.43
CA GLU A 344 -11.62 -10.18 -27.39
C GLU A 344 -11.59 -11.36 -26.40
N LYS A 345 -10.48 -12.10 -26.35
CA LYS A 345 -10.28 -13.22 -25.41
C LYS A 345 -10.34 -12.76 -23.95
N ARG A 346 -9.66 -11.66 -23.62
CA ARG A 346 -9.66 -11.08 -22.26
C ARG A 346 -11.02 -10.49 -21.90
N ARG A 347 -11.70 -9.86 -22.86
CA ARG A 347 -13.07 -9.33 -22.69
C ARG A 347 -14.04 -10.43 -22.26
N ARG A 348 -14.01 -11.60 -22.88
CA ARG A 348 -14.89 -12.73 -22.49
C ARG A 348 -14.69 -13.16 -21.04
N VAL A 349 -13.44 -13.27 -20.58
CA VAL A 349 -13.13 -13.62 -19.18
C VAL A 349 -13.57 -12.50 -18.22
N TYR A 350 -13.34 -11.25 -18.60
CA TYR A 350 -13.75 -10.07 -17.83
C TYR A 350 -15.28 -10.03 -17.63
N ASP A 351 -16.05 -10.22 -18.71
CA ASP A 351 -17.51 -10.22 -18.66
C ASP A 351 -18.06 -11.43 -17.87
N HIS A 352 -17.43 -12.59 -18.01
CA HIS A 352 -17.77 -13.78 -17.21
C HIS A 352 -17.59 -13.54 -15.71
N LEU A 353 -16.45 -12.98 -15.29
CA LEU A 353 -16.20 -12.67 -13.88
C LEU A 353 -17.17 -11.63 -13.33
N LEU A 354 -17.49 -10.59 -14.11
CA LEU A 354 -18.49 -9.60 -13.72
C LEU A 354 -19.86 -10.25 -13.52
N SER A 355 -20.30 -11.07 -14.47
CA SER A 355 -21.59 -11.74 -14.36
C SER A 355 -21.64 -12.74 -13.21
N ALA A 356 -20.57 -13.48 -12.95
CA ALA A 356 -20.52 -14.50 -11.89
C ALA A 356 -20.51 -13.87 -10.49
N LEU A 357 -19.82 -12.73 -10.33
CA LEU A 357 -19.67 -12.04 -9.04
C LEU A 357 -20.78 -11.02 -8.74
N GLN A 358 -21.76 -10.85 -9.64
CA GLN A 358 -22.91 -10.01 -9.36
C GLN A 358 -23.69 -10.58 -8.15
N PRO A 359 -23.92 -9.77 -7.10
CA PRO A 359 -24.78 -10.18 -5.99
C PRO A 359 -26.20 -10.48 -6.50
N SER A 360 -26.79 -11.57 -6.00
CA SER A 360 -28.17 -11.97 -6.27
C SER A 360 -29.22 -11.05 -5.65
#